data_AF-A0AAX3X1R2-F1
#
_entry.id   AF-A0AAX3X1R2-F1
#
_cell.length_a   1.000
_cell.length_b   1.000
_cell.length_c   1.000
_cell.angle_alpha   90.00
_cell.angle_beta   90.00
_cell.angle_gamma   90.00
#
_symmetry.space_group_name_H-M   'P 1'
#
loop_
_entity.id
_entity.type
_entity.pdbx_description
1 polymer ?
#
loop_
_entity_poly.entity_id
_entity_poly.type
_entity_poly.pdbx_seq_one_letter_code
_entity_poly.pdbx_strand_id
1 'polypeptide(L)'
;MEKIKEFLVYLETSKFKLHRLANANLDMCYSNYEMGNLLLMLKEKQEMGQKAGILSTDFHDGNFKVQVTYEYFQHLTKGVKEIRSEPSMSPQFEYEHFFAEVDGVQLLAVRKVDKKKMQAQ
;
A
#
# COMPACT_ATOMS: atom_id res chain seq x y z
N MET A 1 8.06 -10.49 -1.65
CA MET A 1 8.03 -9.60 -2.84
C MET A 1 7.10 -10.10 -3.93
N GLU A 2 7.17 -11.36 -4.35
CA GLU A 2 6.31 -11.92 -5.42
C GLU A 2 4.81 -11.61 -5.25
N LYS A 3 4.23 -11.88 -4.08
CA LYS A 3 2.83 -11.55 -3.75
C LYS A 3 2.48 -10.06 -3.88
N ILE A 4 3.42 -9.17 -3.56
CA ILE A 4 3.22 -7.72 -3.71
C ILE A 4 3.19 -7.38 -5.21
N LYS A 5 4.11 -7.94 -6.01
CA LYS A 5 4.12 -7.74 -7.46
C LYS A 5 2.84 -8.24 -8.14
N GLU A 6 2.37 -9.43 -7.77
CA GLU A 6 1.08 -9.95 -8.24
C GLU A 6 -0.09 -9.02 -7.88
N PHE A 7 -0.10 -8.48 -6.65
CA PHE A 7 -1.09 -7.51 -6.24
C PHE A 7 -1.02 -6.20 -7.04
N LEU A 8 0.18 -5.69 -7.32
CA LEU A 8 0.36 -4.49 -8.13
C LEU A 8 -0.13 -4.69 -9.58
N VAL A 9 0.15 -5.85 -10.18
CA VAL A 9 -0.39 -6.24 -11.50
C VAL A 9 -1.92 -6.34 -11.46
N TYR A 10 -2.49 -6.91 -10.40
CA TYR A 10 -3.94 -6.92 -10.20
C TYR A 10 -4.51 -5.49 -10.14
N LEU A 11 -3.86 -4.57 -9.42
CA LEU A 11 -4.30 -3.18 -9.34
C LEU A 11 -4.25 -2.47 -10.70
N GLU A 12 -3.16 -2.66 -11.45
CA GLU A 12 -2.98 -2.06 -12.77
C GLU A 12 -4.02 -2.57 -13.78
N THR A 13 -4.22 -3.89 -13.83
CA THR A 13 -5.24 -4.51 -14.70
C THR A 13 -6.66 -4.14 -14.27
N SER A 14 -6.90 -3.98 -12.97
CA SER A 14 -8.19 -3.58 -12.41
C SER A 14 -8.49 -2.09 -12.56
N LYS A 15 -7.48 -1.21 -12.67
CA LYS A 15 -7.68 0.24 -12.84
C LYS A 15 -8.55 0.55 -14.06
N PHE A 16 -8.29 -0.11 -15.18
CA PHE A 16 -9.08 0.04 -16.41
C PHE A 16 -10.51 -0.48 -16.24
N LYS A 17 -10.68 -1.61 -15.55
CA LYS A 17 -12.00 -2.21 -15.28
C LYS A 17 -12.82 -1.32 -14.34
N LEU A 18 -12.24 -0.89 -13.22
CA LEU A 18 -12.87 -0.02 -12.23
C LEU A 18 -13.22 1.34 -12.82
N HIS A 19 -12.34 1.94 -13.63
CA HIS A 19 -12.63 3.21 -14.30
C HIS A 19 -13.75 3.06 -15.34
N ARG A 20 -13.78 1.96 -16.10
CA ARG A 20 -14.90 1.66 -17.01
C ARG A 20 -16.21 1.45 -16.28
N LEU A 21 -16.22 0.64 -15.22
CA LEU A 21 -17.40 0.41 -14.38
C LEU A 21 -17.87 1.71 -13.72
N ALA A 22 -16.96 2.52 -13.17
CA ALA A 22 -17.31 3.80 -12.56
C ALA A 22 -17.92 4.78 -13.57
N ASN A 23 -17.37 4.86 -14.78
CA ASN A 23 -17.92 5.71 -15.84
C ASN A 23 -19.27 5.19 -16.38
N ALA A 24 -19.42 3.88 -16.57
CA ALA A 24 -20.70 3.28 -16.96
C ALA A 24 -21.80 3.50 -15.89
N ASN A 25 -21.43 3.54 -14.61
CA ASN A 25 -22.35 3.81 -13.50
C ASN A 25 -22.58 5.30 -13.23
N LEU A 26 -21.68 6.21 -13.65
CA LEU A 26 -21.94 7.66 -13.67
C LEU A 26 -22.96 8.03 -14.75
N ASP A 27 -22.97 7.33 -15.89
CA ASP A 27 -23.96 7.50 -16.96
C ASP A 27 -25.32 6.85 -16.67
N MET A 28 -25.38 5.91 -15.72
CA MET A 28 -26.63 5.26 -15.31
C MET A 28 -26.71 5.17 -13.79
N CYS A 29 -27.35 6.16 -13.18
CA CYS A 29 -27.60 6.23 -11.73
C CYS A 29 -28.29 5.00 -11.09
N TYR A 30 -28.65 3.92 -11.80
CA TYR A 30 -29.49 2.84 -11.26
C TYR A 30 -29.31 1.43 -11.88
N SER A 31 -28.16 1.06 -12.45
CA SER A 31 -27.99 -0.33 -12.94
C SER A 31 -27.39 -1.25 -11.87
N ASN A 32 -28.23 -2.04 -11.21
CA ASN A 32 -27.83 -3.07 -10.22
C ASN A 32 -26.88 -4.14 -10.80
N TYR A 33 -26.79 -4.23 -12.13
CA TYR A 33 -26.08 -5.30 -12.84
C TYR A 33 -24.55 -5.22 -12.70
N GLU A 34 -23.98 -4.02 -12.51
CA GLU A 34 -22.53 -3.84 -12.40
C GLU A 34 -22.02 -3.59 -10.97
N MET A 35 -22.91 -3.24 -10.03
CA MET A 35 -22.55 -3.02 -8.63
C MET A 35 -22.06 -4.31 -7.95
N GLY A 36 -22.66 -5.47 -8.26
CA GLY A 36 -22.21 -6.76 -7.73
C GLY A 36 -20.77 -7.11 -8.15
N ASN A 37 -20.42 -6.84 -9.42
CA ASN A 37 -19.08 -7.05 -9.94
C ASN A 37 -18.06 -6.10 -9.30
N LEU A 38 -18.44 -4.84 -9.10
CA LEU A 38 -17.62 -3.86 -8.39
C LEU A 38 -17.31 -4.32 -6.95
N LEU A 39 -18.34 -4.76 -6.21
CA LEU A 39 -18.17 -5.26 -4.84
C LEU A 39 -17.29 -6.51 -4.78
N LEU A 40 -17.41 -7.42 -5.74
CA LEU A 40 -16.56 -8.60 -5.85
C LEU A 40 -15.09 -8.21 -6.06
N MET A 41 -14.82 -7.29 -6.98
CA MET A 41 -13.45 -6.81 -7.25
C MET A 41 -12.85 -6.08 -6.04
N LEU A 42 -13.65 -5.32 -5.29
CA LEU A 42 -13.20 -4.66 -4.06
C LEU A 42 -12.86 -5.69 -2.97
N LYS A 43 -13.65 -6.75 -2.84
CA LYS A 43 -13.38 -7.86 -1.92
C LYS A 43 -12.11 -8.63 -2.30
N GLU A 44 -11.96 -9.00 -3.57
CA GLU A 44 -10.76 -9.67 -4.08
C GLU A 44 -9.50 -8.81 -3.86
N LYS A 45 -9.59 -7.50 -4.14
CA LYS A 45 -8.53 -6.53 -3.82
C LYS A 45 -8.16 -6.58 -2.34
N GLN A 46 -9.14 -6.52 -1.45
CA GLN A 46 -8.90 -6.55 0.00
C GLN A 46 -8.20 -7.85 0.42
N GLU A 47 -8.66 -9.00 -0.06
CA GLU A 47 -8.09 -10.31 0.28
C GLU A 47 -6.66 -10.47 -0.23
N MET A 48 -6.38 -10.06 -1.46
CA MET A 48 -5.02 -10.12 -2.02
C MET A 48 -4.07 -9.17 -1.27
N GLY A 49 -4.52 -7.94 -0.96
CA GLY A 49 -3.73 -6.98 -0.19
C GLY A 49 -3.36 -7.53 1.19
N GLN A 50 -4.32 -8.11 1.90
CA GLN A 50 -4.08 -8.75 3.21
C GLN A 50 -3.10 -9.91 3.12
N LYS A 51 -3.25 -10.81 2.13
CA LYS A 51 -2.33 -11.95 1.92
C LYS A 51 -0.91 -11.51 1.57
N ALA A 52 -0.76 -10.33 0.98
CA ALA A 52 0.52 -9.71 0.64
C ALA A 52 1.09 -8.83 1.77
N GLY A 53 0.42 -8.71 2.93
CA GLY A 53 0.88 -7.88 4.06
C GLY A 53 0.80 -6.38 3.79
N ILE A 54 -0.05 -5.96 2.85
CA ILE A 54 -0.21 -4.58 2.40
C ILE A 54 -1.26 -3.87 3.25
N LEU A 55 -0.88 -2.72 3.79
CA LEU A 55 -1.75 -1.83 4.55
C LEU A 55 -2.39 -0.77 3.66
N SER A 56 -1.62 -0.22 2.73
CA SER A 56 -2.10 0.78 1.78
C SER A 56 -1.21 0.79 0.52
N THR A 57 -1.73 1.34 -0.57
CA THR A 57 -0.99 1.55 -1.81
C THR A 57 -1.28 2.93 -2.35
N ASP A 58 -0.25 3.58 -2.88
CA ASP A 58 -0.35 4.83 -3.61
C ASP A 58 0.31 4.67 -4.99
N PHE A 59 -0.32 5.25 -6.00
CA PHE A 59 0.15 5.24 -7.39
C PHE A 59 0.21 6.67 -7.89
N HIS A 60 1.43 7.18 -8.06
CA HIS A 60 1.68 8.53 -8.52
C HIS A 60 2.83 8.54 -9.52
N ASP A 61 2.62 9.17 -10.69
CA ASP A 61 3.62 9.31 -11.76
C ASP A 61 4.34 8.01 -12.15
N GLY A 62 3.59 6.91 -12.26
CA GLY A 62 4.13 5.60 -12.64
C GLY A 62 4.85 4.86 -11.50
N ASN A 63 4.97 5.46 -10.31
CA ASN A 63 5.58 4.82 -9.14
C ASN A 63 4.53 4.19 -8.25
N PHE A 64 4.75 2.92 -7.88
CA PHE A 64 3.96 2.22 -6.87
C PHE A 64 4.64 2.32 -5.51
N LYS A 65 3.97 3.01 -4.58
CA LYS A 65 4.30 3.01 -3.16
C LYS A 65 3.41 2.03 -2.44
N VAL A 66 4.01 1.10 -1.70
CA VAL A 66 3.30 0.06 -0.95
C VAL A 66 3.64 0.20 0.52
N GLN A 67 2.63 0.50 1.33
CA GLN A 67 2.78 0.51 2.78
C GLN A 67 2.55 -0.90 3.31
N VAL A 68 3.48 -1.40 4.11
CA VAL A 68 3.42 -2.70 4.80
C VAL A 68 3.65 -2.53 6.30
N THR A 69 3.39 -3.58 7.08
CA THR A 69 3.78 -3.56 8.52
C THR A 69 5.30 -3.49 8.66
N TYR A 70 5.79 -2.92 9.76
CA TYR A 70 7.23 -2.82 10.01
C TYR A 70 7.92 -4.19 10.06
N GLU A 71 7.29 -5.20 10.68
CA GLU A 71 7.86 -6.55 10.71
C GLU A 71 8.02 -7.12 9.29
N TYR A 72 7.01 -6.91 8.43
CA TYR A 72 7.06 -7.39 7.06
C TYR A 72 8.08 -6.62 6.22
N PHE A 73 8.19 -5.31 6.43
CA PHE A 73 9.23 -4.47 5.81
C PHE A 73 10.63 -5.01 6.09
N GLN A 74 10.95 -5.28 7.36
CA GLN A 74 12.27 -5.81 7.75
C GLN A 74 12.60 -7.13 7.04
N HIS A 75 11.59 -7.99 6.82
CA HIS A 75 11.76 -9.23 6.07
C HIS A 75 12.02 -8.97 4.59
N LEU A 76 11.24 -8.07 3.96
CA LEU A 76 11.34 -7.74 2.54
C LEU A 76 12.62 -6.99 2.17
N THR A 77 13.17 -6.19 3.09
CA THR A 77 14.38 -5.39 2.86
C THR A 77 15.65 -6.07 3.37
N LYS A 78 15.61 -7.37 3.66
CA LYS A 78 16.78 -8.12 4.12
C LYS A 78 17.88 -8.09 3.05
N GLY A 79 19.01 -7.47 3.38
CA GLY A 79 20.16 -7.33 2.46
C GLY A 79 20.13 -6.08 1.57
N VAL A 80 19.11 -5.22 1.70
CA VAL A 80 19.06 -3.91 1.04
C VAL A 80 19.99 -2.96 1.77
N LYS A 81 20.89 -2.28 1.02
CA LYS A 81 21.89 -1.36 1.60
C LYS A 81 21.34 0.04 1.83
N GLU A 82 20.35 0.47 1.05
CA GLU A 82 19.80 1.82 1.10
C GLU A 82 18.39 1.80 1.68
N ILE A 83 18.32 1.83 3.02
CA ILE A 83 17.06 2.05 3.75
C ILE A 83 17.12 3.46 4.33
N ARG A 84 16.14 4.30 3.99
CA ARG A 84 16.01 5.65 4.54
C ARG A 84 15.00 5.62 5.68
N SER A 85 15.27 6.37 6.75
CA SER A 85 14.37 6.54 7.87
C SER A 85 14.13 8.02 8.13
N GLU A 86 12.88 8.43 8.26
CA GLU A 86 12.49 9.81 8.53
C GLU A 86 11.56 9.87 9.74
N PRO A 87 11.79 10.81 10.68
CA PRO A 87 10.86 11.02 11.77
C PRO A 87 9.54 11.59 11.26
N SER A 88 8.45 11.29 11.96
CA SER A 88 7.14 11.91 11.75
C SER A 88 7.25 13.42 11.90
N MET A 89 6.72 14.16 10.92
CA MET A 89 6.60 15.62 11.01
C MET A 89 5.50 16.08 11.97
N SER A 90 4.66 15.15 12.47
CA SER A 90 3.60 15.47 13.43
C SER A 90 4.11 15.29 14.87
N PRO A 91 4.28 16.38 15.64
CA PRO A 91 4.83 16.32 17.02
C PRO A 91 3.91 15.59 18.02
N GLN A 92 2.66 15.32 17.64
CA GLN A 92 1.69 14.58 18.43
C GLN A 92 1.92 13.07 18.41
N PHE A 93 2.63 12.56 17.40
CA PHE A 93 2.88 11.14 17.23
C PHE A 93 4.35 10.86 16.88
N GLU A 94 5.03 10.15 17.77
CA GLU A 94 6.39 9.68 17.54
C GLU A 94 6.35 8.43 16.65
N TYR A 95 6.24 8.64 15.35
CA TYR A 95 6.41 7.58 14.36
C TYR A 95 7.71 7.79 13.59
N GLU A 96 8.35 6.68 13.21
CA GLU A 96 9.42 6.64 12.21
C GLU A 96 8.85 6.04 10.93
N HIS A 97 9.12 6.70 9.80
CA HIS A 97 8.80 6.21 8.47
C HIS A 97 10.06 5.59 7.88
N PHE A 98 9.93 4.38 7.34
CA PHE A 98 11.02 3.65 6.71
C PHE A 98 10.72 3.48 5.22
N PHE A 99 11.70 3.81 4.39
CA PHE A 99 11.60 3.77 2.94
C PHE A 99 12.71 2.89 2.37
N ALA A 100 12.34 2.03 1.43
CA ALA A 100 13.29 1.25 0.65
C ALA A 100 12.73 1.00 -0.75
N GLU A 101 13.61 0.83 -1.73
CA GLU A 101 13.23 0.33 -3.04
C GLU A 101 13.70 -1.11 -3.19
N VAL A 102 12.78 -2.01 -3.54
CA VAL A 102 13.07 -3.43 -3.76
C VAL A 102 12.43 -3.86 -5.07
N ASP A 103 13.25 -4.28 -6.02
CA ASP A 103 12.83 -4.69 -7.37
C ASP A 103 11.90 -3.66 -8.07
N GLY A 104 12.20 -2.37 -7.95
CA GLY A 104 11.39 -1.28 -8.52
C GLY A 104 10.09 -0.97 -7.78
N VAL A 105 9.86 -1.55 -6.61
CA VAL A 105 8.72 -1.24 -5.73
C VAL A 105 9.19 -0.37 -4.57
N GLN A 106 8.55 0.78 -4.37
CA GLN A 106 8.82 1.65 -3.22
C GLN A 106 8.06 1.13 -2.01
N LEU A 107 8.77 0.58 -1.04
CA LEU A 107 8.21 0.09 0.21
C LEU A 107 8.23 1.20 1.25
N LEU A 108 7.12 1.32 1.98
CA LEU A 108 6.96 2.18 3.14
C LEU A 108 6.56 1.34 4.35
N ALA A 109 7.15 1.62 5.51
CA ALA A 109 6.64 1.14 6.79
C ALA A 109 6.64 2.25 7.84
N VAL A 110 5.74 2.12 8.81
CA VAL A 110 5.61 3.06 9.92
C VAL A 110 5.81 2.31 11.23
N ARG A 111 6.70 2.80 12.09
CA ARG A 111 6.94 2.25 13.42
C ARG A 111 6.65 3.30 14.48
N LYS A 112 5.93 2.92 15.55
CA LYS A 112 5.80 3.77 16.73
C LYS A 112 7.12 3.76 17.52
N VAL A 113 7.56 4.93 17.98
CA VAL A 113 8.69 5.09 18.89
C VAL A 113 8.13 5.38 20.28
N ASP A 114 8.67 4.69 21.29
CA ASP A 114 8.31 4.93 22.69
C ASP A 114 9.22 5.99 23.30
N LYS A 115 8.61 7.06 23.84
CA LYS A 115 9.26 8.21 24.54
C LYS A 115 10.33 7.87 25.58
N LYS A 116 10.38 6.64 26.10
CA LYS A 116 11.29 6.27 27.20
C LYS A 116 12.78 6.27 26.82
N LYS A 117 13.16 6.37 25.54
CA LYS A 117 14.57 6.35 25.12
C LYS A 117 15.16 7.71 24.73
N MET A 118 14.38 8.79 24.64
CA MET A 118 14.90 10.11 24.21
C MET A 118 15.24 11.09 25.35
N GLN A 119 15.01 10.72 26.62
CA GLN A 119 15.38 11.55 27.78
C GLN A 119 16.70 11.11 28.46
N ALA A 120 17.49 10.26 27.81
CA ALA A 120 18.79 9.83 28.32
C ALA A 120 19.89 10.11 27.28
N GLN A 121 20.12 11.37 26.98
CA GLN A 121 21.35 11.89 26.37
C GLN A 121 21.59 13.32 26.85
#